data_AF-A0A661MZL9-F1
#
_entry.id   AF-A0A661MZL9-F1
#
_cell.length_a   1.000
_cell.length_b   1.000
_cell.length_c   1.000
_cell.angle_alpha   90.00
_cell.angle_beta   90.00
_cell.angle_gamma   90.00
#
_symmetry.space_group_name_H-M   'P 1'
#
loop_
_entity.id
_entity.type
_entity.pdbx_description
1 polymer ?
#
loop_
_entity_poly.entity_id
_entity_poly.type
_entity_poly.pdbx_seq_one_letter_code
_entity_poly.pdbx_strand_id
1 'polypeptide(L)'
;MCVDLPPADRVTPIACSSCRPTWADPGGSGDCSAHSDCTAGDNGRCVFGMIGAFCSYDECFEDGDCDSNEVCSCDGAVIGGGNRCVSSNCKVGADCSSGRCSPTYGCLAGGPPQGWYCRTAGDTCTADSECTMDGGLGGGRCAYDASAGHWACAYGICVF
;
A
#
# COMPACT_ATOMS: atom_id res chain seq x y z
N MET A 1 -14.39 -7.67 11.35
CA MET A 1 -13.86 -6.34 10.99
C MET A 1 -13.17 -6.50 9.65
N CYS A 2 -13.46 -5.63 8.69
CA CYS A 2 -12.91 -5.67 7.32
C CYS A 2 -11.55 -4.97 7.31
N VAL A 3 -10.54 -5.60 7.91
CA VAL A 3 -9.19 -5.04 7.96
C VAL A 3 -8.26 -6.13 7.47
N ASP A 4 -7.75 -5.97 6.27
CA ASP A 4 -6.75 -6.86 5.68
C ASP A 4 -5.41 -6.16 5.76
N LEU A 5 -4.71 -6.38 6.87
CA LEU A 5 -3.37 -5.84 7.02
C LEU A 5 -2.45 -6.47 5.96
N PRO A 6 -1.69 -5.65 5.24
CA PRO A 6 -0.70 -6.16 4.30
C PRO A 6 0.29 -7.08 5.02
N PRO A 7 0.60 -8.27 4.45
CA PRO A 7 1.61 -9.15 5.04
C PRO A 7 3.01 -8.54 4.88
N ALA A 8 3.96 -9.04 5.66
CA ALA A 8 5.36 -8.64 5.53
C ALA A 8 5.95 -9.01 4.15
N ASP A 9 5.50 -10.11 3.55
CA ASP A 9 5.87 -10.60 2.22
C ASP A 9 4.69 -11.33 1.56
N ARG A 10 4.60 -11.32 0.23
CA ARG A 10 3.61 -12.10 -0.53
C ARG A 10 4.11 -13.52 -0.73
N VAL A 11 3.87 -14.40 0.24
CA VAL A 11 4.17 -15.84 0.09
C VAL A 11 3.16 -16.52 -0.85
N THR A 12 1.93 -16.03 -0.88
CA THR A 12 0.84 -16.47 -1.76
C THR A 12 0.11 -15.25 -2.33
N PRO A 13 -0.68 -15.39 -3.42
CA PRO A 13 -1.53 -14.31 -3.90
C PRO A 13 -2.48 -13.87 -2.80
N ILE A 14 -2.79 -12.57 -2.76
CA ILE A 14 -3.67 -11.99 -1.75
C ILE A 14 -5.04 -11.76 -2.39
N ALA A 15 -6.08 -12.23 -1.70
CA ALA A 15 -7.46 -11.85 -1.96
C ALA A 15 -7.88 -10.85 -0.90
N CYS A 16 -8.26 -9.65 -1.33
CA CYS A 16 -8.76 -8.62 -0.45
C CYS A 16 -10.24 -8.86 -0.14
N SER A 17 -10.62 -8.53 1.07
CA SER A 17 -12.00 -8.61 1.52
C SER A 17 -12.89 -7.71 0.66
N SER A 18 -14.02 -8.26 0.27
CA SER A 18 -15.08 -7.53 -0.42
C SER A 18 -16.01 -6.80 0.55
N CYS A 19 -15.67 -6.72 1.84
CA CYS A 19 -16.52 -6.06 2.82
C CYS A 19 -16.06 -4.63 3.10
N ARG A 20 -17.04 -3.72 3.08
CA ARG A 20 -16.88 -2.34 3.51
C ARG A 20 -16.61 -2.27 5.03
N PRO A 21 -15.52 -1.64 5.49
CA PRO A 21 -15.31 -1.39 6.91
C PRO A 21 -16.49 -0.60 7.52
N THR A 22 -16.95 -1.03 8.70
CA THR A 22 -18.12 -0.44 9.38
C THR A 22 -17.74 0.77 10.24
N TRP A 23 -16.91 1.65 9.71
CA TRP A 23 -16.51 2.85 10.45
C TRP A 23 -17.66 3.86 10.49
N ALA A 24 -17.59 4.79 11.44
CA ALA A 24 -18.62 5.81 11.56
C ALA A 24 -18.62 6.71 10.33
N ASP A 25 -19.80 7.20 9.95
CA ASP A 25 -19.91 8.24 8.94
C ASP A 25 -19.01 9.41 9.34
N PRO A 26 -18.16 9.89 8.42
CA PRO A 26 -17.23 10.96 8.74
C PRO A 26 -17.97 12.21 9.23
N GLY A 27 -19.17 12.50 8.68
CA GLY A 27 -19.97 13.68 8.96
C GLY A 27 -19.27 14.97 8.51
N GLY A 28 -19.83 15.72 7.57
CA GLY A 28 -19.22 17.00 7.18
C GLY A 28 -19.56 17.53 5.80
N SER A 29 -18.72 18.44 5.30
CA SER A 29 -18.80 19.10 4.00
C SER A 29 -17.85 18.48 2.98
N GLY A 30 -18.32 18.27 1.75
CA GLY A 30 -17.57 17.68 0.64
C GLY A 30 -18.51 17.04 -0.37
N ASP A 31 -18.01 16.05 -1.11
CA ASP A 31 -18.78 15.29 -2.12
C ASP A 31 -19.71 14.24 -1.48
N CYS A 32 -19.49 13.91 -0.22
CA CYS A 32 -20.31 12.99 0.57
C CYS A 32 -20.34 13.42 2.03
N SER A 33 -21.38 12.98 2.74
CA SER A 33 -21.55 13.19 4.18
C SER A 33 -21.62 11.87 4.94
N ALA A 34 -22.09 10.83 4.25
CA ALA A 34 -22.26 9.50 4.75
C ALA A 34 -21.74 8.47 3.74
N HIS A 35 -21.39 7.34 4.30
CA HIS A 35 -21.05 6.12 3.62
C HIS A 35 -22.04 5.69 2.54
N SER A 36 -23.33 5.91 2.77
CA SER A 36 -24.43 5.62 1.83
C SER A 36 -24.46 6.54 0.60
N ASP A 37 -23.75 7.66 0.62
CA ASP A 37 -23.72 8.59 -0.52
C ASP A 37 -22.82 8.05 -1.65
N CYS A 38 -21.89 7.15 -1.33
CA CYS A 38 -20.90 6.60 -2.24
C CYS A 38 -21.38 5.30 -2.89
N THR A 39 -22.20 5.41 -3.93
CA THR A 39 -22.86 4.27 -4.60
C THR A 39 -22.33 3.97 -6.00
N ALA A 40 -21.36 4.74 -6.48
CA ALA A 40 -20.92 4.67 -7.88
C ALA A 40 -19.99 3.48 -8.19
N GLY A 41 -19.50 2.78 -7.17
CA GLY A 41 -18.57 1.66 -7.30
C GLY A 41 -18.58 0.76 -6.08
N ASP A 42 -17.68 -0.21 -6.07
CA ASP A 42 -17.67 -1.25 -5.05
C ASP A 42 -17.17 -0.75 -3.69
N ASN A 43 -17.86 -1.19 -2.64
CA ASN A 43 -17.58 -0.83 -1.24
C ASN A 43 -17.38 0.66 -1.00
N GLY A 44 -18.14 1.51 -1.70
CA GLY A 44 -17.93 2.95 -1.68
C GLY A 44 -17.95 3.55 -0.27
N ARG A 45 -16.86 4.20 0.14
CA ARG A 45 -16.65 4.83 1.45
C ARG A 45 -16.63 6.34 1.33
N CYS A 46 -17.38 7.00 2.20
CA CYS A 46 -17.16 8.43 2.43
C CYS A 46 -15.98 8.59 3.41
N VAL A 47 -14.92 9.25 2.97
CA VAL A 47 -13.67 9.39 3.74
C VAL A 47 -13.20 10.84 3.73
N PHE A 48 -12.48 11.26 4.77
CA PHE A 48 -11.94 12.61 4.84
C PHE A 48 -10.54 12.69 4.22
N GLY A 49 -10.39 13.56 3.24
CA GLY A 49 -9.09 14.00 2.72
C GLY A 49 -8.73 15.40 3.23
N MET A 50 -7.66 15.95 2.64
CA MET A 50 -7.14 17.26 3.00
C MET A 50 -8.12 18.42 2.70
N ILE A 51 -9.01 18.25 1.72
CA ILE A 51 -9.91 19.31 1.20
C ILE A 51 -11.39 19.03 1.54
N GLY A 52 -11.69 17.96 2.29
CA GLY A 52 -13.05 17.60 2.67
C GLY A 52 -13.34 16.12 2.45
N ALA A 53 -14.61 15.76 2.61
CA ALA A 53 -15.08 14.40 2.43
C ALA A 53 -15.24 14.06 0.95
N PHE A 54 -14.79 12.87 0.55
CA PHE A 54 -14.92 12.35 -0.82
C PHE A 54 -15.21 10.84 -0.80
N CYS A 55 -15.73 10.33 -1.91
CA CYS A 55 -16.00 8.91 -2.06
C CYS A 55 -14.76 8.14 -2.54
N SER A 56 -14.35 7.11 -1.81
CA SER A 56 -13.36 6.12 -2.24
C SER A 56 -14.03 4.78 -2.52
N TYR A 57 -13.51 4.01 -3.46
CA TYR A 57 -14.05 2.71 -3.89
C TYR A 57 -12.93 1.67 -3.95
N ASP A 58 -13.28 0.40 -3.94
CA ASP A 58 -12.33 -0.68 -4.20
C ASP A 58 -12.09 -0.77 -5.72
N GLU A 59 -10.82 -0.85 -6.10
CA GLU A 59 -10.39 -1.03 -7.48
C GLU A 59 -10.20 -2.51 -7.83
N CYS A 60 -9.85 -3.32 -6.83
CA CYS A 60 -9.54 -4.75 -6.98
C CYS A 60 -10.00 -5.56 -5.76
N PHE A 61 -10.13 -6.87 -5.95
CA PHE A 61 -10.33 -7.86 -4.89
C PHE A 61 -9.30 -9.00 -4.97
N GLU A 62 -8.67 -9.19 -6.12
CA GLU A 62 -7.55 -10.11 -6.31
C GLU A 62 -6.54 -9.57 -7.32
N ASP A 63 -5.36 -10.18 -7.38
CA ASP A 63 -4.28 -9.76 -8.28
C ASP A 63 -4.63 -9.83 -9.78
N GLY A 64 -5.67 -10.58 -10.12
CA GLY A 64 -6.20 -10.72 -11.49
C GLY A 64 -7.07 -9.55 -11.94
N ASP A 65 -7.53 -8.71 -11.00
CA ASP A 65 -8.29 -7.49 -11.32
C ASP A 65 -7.40 -6.34 -11.77
N CYS A 66 -6.09 -6.42 -11.48
CA CYS A 66 -5.09 -5.40 -11.79
C CYS A 66 -4.32 -5.71 -13.08
N ASP A 67 -3.62 -4.72 -13.62
CA ASP A 67 -2.76 -4.91 -14.78
C ASP A 67 -1.60 -5.90 -14.50
N SER A 68 -0.98 -6.37 -15.58
CA SER A 68 0.08 -7.39 -15.51
C SER A 68 1.29 -7.00 -14.64
N ASN A 69 1.56 -5.70 -14.50
CA ASN A 69 2.66 -5.11 -13.74
C ASN A 69 2.20 -4.52 -12.39
N GLU A 70 1.07 -4.97 -11.87
CA GLU A 70 0.48 -4.50 -10.62
C GLU A 70 0.03 -5.67 -9.74
N VAL A 71 -0.30 -5.43 -8.47
CA VAL A 71 -0.96 -6.39 -7.59
C VAL A 71 -2.05 -5.69 -6.80
N CYS A 72 -3.03 -6.46 -6.31
CA CYS A 72 -4.02 -5.90 -5.41
C CYS A 72 -3.39 -5.69 -4.02
N SER A 73 -3.45 -4.45 -3.53
CA SER A 73 -3.04 -4.04 -2.20
C SER A 73 -4.28 -3.75 -1.37
N CYS A 74 -4.50 -4.54 -0.33
CA CYS A 74 -5.68 -4.43 0.50
C CYS A 74 -5.58 -3.24 1.47
N ASP A 75 -6.71 -2.57 1.68
CA ASP A 75 -6.89 -1.48 2.65
C ASP A 75 -5.87 -0.33 2.47
N GLY A 76 -5.91 0.26 1.28
CA GLY A 76 -4.99 1.26 0.75
C GLY A 76 -4.92 2.62 1.46
N ALA A 77 -5.28 2.76 2.75
CA ALA A 77 -4.81 3.83 3.65
C ALA A 77 -5.31 3.65 5.10
N VAL A 78 -4.48 4.03 6.09
CA VAL A 78 -4.89 4.33 7.49
C VAL A 78 -5.98 5.42 7.55
N ILE A 79 -6.15 6.16 6.45
CA ILE A 79 -7.16 7.19 6.25
C ILE A 79 -7.89 6.93 4.92
N GLY A 80 -8.74 5.90 4.90
CA GLY A 80 -9.86 5.80 3.96
C GLY A 80 -9.59 5.27 2.54
N GLY A 81 -8.60 4.40 2.34
CA GLY A 81 -8.29 3.86 1.02
C GLY A 81 -8.87 2.47 0.83
N GLY A 82 -9.65 2.27 -0.23
CA GLY A 82 -10.06 0.93 -0.66
C GLY A 82 -8.91 0.03 -1.06
N ASN A 83 -9.26 -1.15 -1.56
CA ASN A 83 -8.32 -2.00 -2.27
C ASN A 83 -7.86 -1.27 -3.53
N ARG A 84 -6.55 -1.27 -3.80
CA ARG A 84 -5.96 -0.56 -4.95
C ARG A 84 -4.99 -1.42 -5.71
N CYS A 85 -4.92 -1.21 -7.01
CA CYS A 85 -3.85 -1.76 -7.82
C CYS A 85 -2.59 -0.94 -7.58
N VAL A 86 -1.49 -1.61 -7.25
CA VAL A 86 -0.19 -0.98 -6.98
C VAL A 86 0.89 -1.63 -7.82
N SER A 87 1.84 -0.83 -8.28
CA SER A 87 2.98 -1.29 -9.09
C SER A 87 3.72 -2.46 -8.46
N SER A 88 4.10 -3.41 -9.30
CA SER A 88 4.79 -4.61 -8.86
C SER A 88 5.65 -5.27 -9.93
N ASN A 89 6.70 -5.96 -9.50
CA ASN A 89 7.44 -6.93 -10.32
C ASN A 89 7.33 -8.38 -9.82
N CYS A 90 6.43 -8.64 -8.87
CA CYS A 90 6.16 -9.98 -8.31
C CYS A 90 4.75 -10.07 -7.74
N LYS A 91 4.00 -11.11 -8.11
CA LYS A 91 2.72 -11.42 -7.46
C LYS A 91 2.96 -12.18 -6.15
N VAL A 92 3.98 -13.04 -6.14
CA VAL A 92 4.42 -13.84 -4.99
C VAL A 92 5.94 -14.00 -4.95
N GLY A 93 6.46 -14.48 -3.81
CA GLY A 93 7.90 -14.75 -3.65
C GLY A 93 8.47 -15.75 -4.67
N ALA A 94 7.66 -16.68 -5.18
CA ALA A 94 8.08 -17.63 -6.22
C ALA A 94 8.36 -16.98 -7.59
N ASP A 95 7.87 -15.77 -7.83
CA ASP A 95 8.17 -15.01 -9.06
C ASP A 95 9.57 -14.39 -9.02
N CYS A 96 10.18 -14.32 -7.84
CA CYS A 96 11.51 -13.76 -7.65
C CYS A 96 12.58 -14.82 -7.90
N SER A 97 13.55 -14.49 -8.77
CA SER A 97 14.69 -15.37 -9.10
C SER A 97 15.51 -15.78 -7.87
N SER A 98 15.51 -14.93 -6.84
CA SER A 98 15.95 -15.21 -5.48
C SER A 98 15.16 -14.30 -4.53
N GLY A 99 15.04 -14.69 -3.27
CA GLY A 99 14.47 -13.82 -2.24
C GLY A 99 12.95 -13.91 -2.08
N ARG A 100 12.33 -12.77 -1.85
CA ARG A 100 10.94 -12.63 -1.39
C ARG A 100 10.28 -11.42 -2.04
N CYS A 101 8.96 -11.47 -2.22
CA CYS A 101 8.19 -10.36 -2.75
C CYS A 101 7.73 -9.47 -1.59
N SER A 102 8.44 -8.37 -1.35
CA SER A 102 8.25 -7.49 -0.18
C SER A 102 7.55 -6.19 -0.55
N PRO A 103 6.79 -5.58 0.38
CA PRO A 103 6.11 -4.32 0.16
C PRO A 103 7.06 -3.14 0.36
N THR A 104 6.97 -2.14 -0.51
CA THR A 104 7.56 -0.82 -0.27
C THR A 104 6.47 0.13 0.22
N TYR A 105 6.80 0.99 1.19
CA TYR A 105 5.84 1.88 1.83
C TYR A 105 6.14 3.34 1.48
N GLY A 106 5.07 4.13 1.36
CA GLY A 106 5.15 5.56 1.10
C GLY A 106 5.49 6.39 2.34
N CYS A 107 5.09 7.66 2.32
CA CYS A 107 5.53 8.61 3.33
C CYS A 107 4.99 8.36 4.75
N LEU A 108 3.83 7.72 4.85
CA LEU A 108 3.12 7.56 6.12
C LEU A 108 3.58 6.29 6.82
N ALA A 109 4.14 6.44 8.03
CA ALA A 109 4.45 5.30 8.88
C ALA A 109 3.18 4.50 9.18
N GLY A 110 3.21 3.19 8.93
CA GLY A 110 2.04 2.32 9.06
C GLY A 110 1.00 2.49 7.93
N GLY A 111 1.32 3.25 6.88
CA GLY A 111 0.52 3.30 5.66
C GLY A 111 0.53 1.97 4.90
N PRO A 112 -0.35 1.84 3.89
CA PRO A 112 -0.41 0.68 3.01
C PRO A 112 0.84 0.62 2.12
N PRO A 113 1.14 -0.57 1.56
CA PRO A 113 2.13 -0.71 0.51
C PRO A 113 1.76 0.14 -0.70
N GLN A 114 2.77 0.82 -1.24
CA GLN A 114 2.68 1.57 -2.50
C GLN A 114 3.18 0.74 -3.69
N GLY A 115 3.71 -0.45 -3.41
CA GLY A 115 4.12 -1.42 -4.42
C GLY A 115 4.75 -2.66 -3.80
N TRP A 116 4.96 -3.68 -4.62
CA TRP A 116 5.49 -4.97 -4.19
C TRP A 116 6.63 -5.41 -5.12
N TYR A 117 7.81 -5.63 -4.55
CA TYR A 117 9.01 -5.83 -5.33
C TYR A 117 9.88 -6.97 -4.81
N CYS A 118 10.51 -7.69 -5.73
CA CYS A 118 11.47 -8.72 -5.39
C CYS A 118 12.66 -8.14 -4.62
N ARG A 119 12.96 -8.77 -3.48
CA ARG A 119 14.22 -8.64 -2.77
C ARG A 119 15.27 -9.52 -3.43
N THR A 120 16.48 -9.00 -3.63
CA THR A 120 17.56 -9.73 -4.28
C THR A 120 18.88 -9.57 -3.51
N ALA A 121 19.87 -10.39 -3.83
CA ALA A 121 21.21 -10.21 -3.29
C ALA A 121 21.92 -8.92 -3.78
N GLY A 122 21.37 -8.24 -4.80
CA GLY A 122 21.87 -6.96 -5.29
C GLY A 122 21.31 -5.75 -4.51
N ASP A 123 20.43 -5.98 -3.54
CA ASP A 123 19.89 -4.92 -2.70
C ASP A 123 20.96 -4.35 -1.77
N THR A 124 20.89 -3.05 -1.51
CA THR A 124 21.85 -2.37 -0.62
C THR A 124 21.39 -2.37 0.84
N CYS A 125 20.16 -2.80 1.11
CA CYS A 125 19.64 -3.02 2.44
C CYS A 125 18.62 -4.17 2.47
N THR A 126 18.43 -4.80 3.63
CA THR A 126 17.43 -5.86 3.86
C THR A 126 16.41 -5.52 4.94
N ALA A 127 16.70 -4.53 5.77
CA ALA A 127 15.86 -4.05 6.86
C ALA A 127 16.13 -2.57 7.16
N ASP A 128 15.14 -1.88 7.74
CA ASP A 128 15.23 -0.46 8.12
C ASP A 128 16.39 -0.19 9.09
N SER A 129 16.74 -1.16 9.94
CA SER A 129 17.85 -1.03 10.90
C SER A 129 19.23 -0.89 10.24
N GLU A 130 19.37 -1.28 8.97
CA GLU A 130 20.60 -1.10 8.21
C GLU A 130 20.74 0.34 7.65
N CYS A 131 19.63 1.08 7.63
CA CYS A 131 19.55 2.43 7.11
C CYS A 131 19.77 3.46 8.23
N THR A 132 20.96 3.47 8.82
CA THR A 132 21.32 4.46 9.84
C THR A 132 21.81 5.76 9.19
N MET A 133 21.18 6.90 9.48
CA MET A 133 21.79 8.21 9.16
C MET A 133 22.83 8.58 10.21
N ASP A 134 24.01 9.01 9.76
CA ASP A 134 24.88 9.87 10.55
C ASP A 134 24.28 11.28 10.61
N GLY A 135 23.87 11.76 11.80
CA GLY A 135 23.49 13.17 11.99
C GLY A 135 22.09 13.50 12.53
N GLY A 136 21.31 12.53 13.02
CA GLY A 136 20.20 12.81 13.95
C GLY A 136 18.83 13.18 13.38
N LEU A 137 18.60 12.99 12.07
CA LEU A 137 17.28 13.24 11.43
C LEU A 137 16.33 12.02 11.42
N GLY A 138 16.64 10.97 12.19
CA GLY A 138 15.90 9.70 12.22
C GLY A 138 16.51 8.63 11.31
N GLY A 139 16.23 7.35 11.60
CA GLY A 139 16.66 6.23 10.74
C GLY A 139 15.97 6.26 9.37
N GLY A 140 16.68 5.89 8.32
CA GLY A 140 16.12 5.66 7.00
C GLY A 140 15.27 4.39 6.95
N ARG A 141 14.53 4.22 5.85
CA ARG A 141 13.77 3.00 5.58
C ARG A 141 14.40 2.25 4.42
N CYS A 142 14.38 0.93 4.51
CA CYS A 142 14.82 0.07 3.44
C CYS A 142 13.67 -0.16 2.47
N ALA A 143 13.67 0.59 1.37
CA ALA A 143 12.55 0.69 0.46
C ALA A 143 12.99 0.47 -0.99
N TYR A 144 12.06 0.06 -1.86
CA TYR A 144 12.36 -0.15 -3.27
C TYR A 144 12.54 1.18 -3.99
N ASP A 145 13.68 1.39 -4.65
CA ASP A 145 13.94 2.52 -5.54
C ASP A 145 13.62 2.09 -6.98
N ALA A 146 12.51 2.59 -7.53
CA ALA A 146 12.09 2.25 -8.89
C ALA A 146 13.03 2.79 -9.98
N SER A 147 13.75 3.88 -9.69
CA SER A 147 14.73 4.45 -10.63
C SER A 147 16.01 3.61 -10.67
N ALA A 148 16.43 3.06 -9.52
CA ALA A 148 17.61 2.23 -9.40
C ALA A 148 17.32 0.73 -9.60
N GLY A 149 16.05 0.32 -9.53
CA GLY A 149 15.59 -1.05 -9.75
C GLY A 149 15.92 -2.04 -8.63
N HIS A 150 16.29 -1.57 -7.44
CA HIS A 150 16.68 -2.41 -6.30
C HIS A 150 16.31 -1.75 -4.96
N TRP A 151 16.42 -2.50 -3.87
CA TRP A 151 16.15 -1.95 -2.54
C TRP A 151 17.32 -1.13 -2.03
N ALA A 152 17.01 0.07 -1.58
CA ALA A 152 17.99 1.00 -1.06
C ALA A 152 17.47 1.75 0.17
N CYS A 153 18.42 2.28 0.93
CA CYS A 153 18.09 3.11 2.07
C CYS A 153 17.54 4.46 1.58
N ALA A 154 16.26 4.68 1.84
CA ALA A 154 15.59 5.93 1.60
C ALA A 154 15.69 6.80 2.86
N TYR A 155 16.32 7.96 2.71
CA TYR A 155 16.57 8.93 3.77
C TYR A 155 15.69 10.16 3.54
N GLY A 156 14.47 10.12 4.08
CA GLY A 156 13.48 11.18 3.92
C GLY A 156 12.10 10.74 4.43
N ILE A 157 11.20 11.70 4.57
CA ILE A 157 9.82 11.41 5.01
C ILE A 157 9.08 10.53 3.99
N CYS A 158 9.50 10.55 2.72
CA CYS A 158 8.88 9.88 1.59
C CYS A 158 9.86 9.00 0.81
N VAL A 159 9.38 7.85 0.36
CA VAL A 159 9.99 7.05 -0.70
C VAL A 159 9.10 7.23 -1.93
N PHE A 160 9.70 7.56 -3.08
CA PHE A 160 8.99 7.81 -4.35
C PHE A 160 9.47 6.83 -5.42
#